data_AF-A0A6A5UUI1-F1
#
_entry.id   AF-A0A6A5UUI1-F1
#
_cell.length_a   1.000
_cell.length_b   1.000
_cell.length_c   1.000
_cell.angle_alpha   90.00
_cell.angle_beta   90.00
_cell.angle_gamma   90.00
#
_symmetry.space_group_name_H-M   'P 1'
#
loop_
_entity.id
_entity.type
_entity.pdbx_description
1 polymer ?
#
loop_
_entity_poly.entity_id
_entity_poly.type
_entity_poly.pdbx_seq_one_letter_code
_entity_poly.pdbx_strand_id
1 'polypeptide(L)'
;MTDMPARLASLRSLLPTLDSTLRTFTNSTSKFHIVRTINPTPTQPRTLYILDSSFNPPSRAHLSLATSALKKQLGGEAKPLRLLLLFSTHNADKAPSPASFVQRIALMSIFAEDVLSSLQTDSLEEADKLSIDIGLAKEPYYTDKSVAITAEAPEVYKPPEGERMIHVHLVGYDTLIRFCNPKYYPNHKPPLSALAPFFSAGHKLRVTQRPFDLNDSSSREFGTVEEQEAYLQNIKDGGLQSEGFDPAWRDQIDMVGGTGLGISSTRVRTAAKEGRCDEVGQLCTEGVAAWMRDQELYGEDASGKKMMG
;
A
#
# COMPACT_ATOMS: atom_id res chain seq x y z
N MET A 1 18.14 17.35 -6.39
CA MET A 1 16.68 17.52 -6.40
C MET A 1 16.27 17.77 -7.83
N THR A 2 15.57 16.82 -8.45
CA THR A 2 15.01 16.97 -9.80
C THR A 2 13.94 18.06 -9.77
N ASP A 3 13.97 18.97 -10.74
CA ASP A 3 13.02 20.06 -10.87
C ASP A 3 11.57 19.53 -10.94
N MET A 4 10.68 20.00 -10.05
CA MET A 4 9.30 19.50 -9.95
C MET A 4 8.52 19.62 -11.28
N PRO A 5 8.55 20.76 -12.01
CA PRO A 5 8.03 20.85 -13.37
C PRO A 5 8.49 19.73 -14.32
N ALA A 6 9.78 19.35 -14.28
CA ALA A 6 10.32 18.27 -15.10
C ALA A 6 9.75 16.90 -14.69
N ARG A 7 9.61 16.63 -13.38
CA ARG A 7 8.95 15.41 -12.87
C ARG A 7 7.50 15.31 -13.34
N LEU A 8 6.74 16.40 -13.23
CA LEU A 8 5.34 16.46 -13.69
C LEU A 8 5.23 16.29 -15.21
N ALA A 9 6.09 16.95 -15.99
CA ALA A 9 6.11 16.80 -17.44
C ALA A 9 6.42 15.36 -17.88
N SER A 10 7.44 14.74 -17.27
CA SER A 10 7.77 13.33 -17.47
C SER A 10 6.59 12.43 -17.15
N LEU A 11 5.95 12.61 -16.00
CA LEU A 11 4.80 11.80 -15.60
C LEU A 11 3.59 11.96 -16.52
N ARG A 12 3.29 13.18 -16.99
CA ARG A 12 2.25 13.44 -18.02
C ARG A 12 2.51 12.66 -19.30
N SER A 13 3.76 12.65 -19.78
CA SER A 13 4.12 11.91 -20.99
C SER A 13 3.88 10.39 -20.89
N LEU A 14 3.83 9.85 -19.67
CA LEU A 14 3.64 8.42 -19.42
C LEU A 14 2.16 8.00 -19.33
N LEU A 15 1.22 8.94 -19.19
CA LEU A 15 -0.20 8.64 -19.02
C LEU A 15 -0.77 7.71 -20.11
N PRO A 16 -0.47 7.90 -21.42
CA PRO A 16 -0.96 6.98 -22.46
C PRO A 16 -0.43 5.55 -22.30
N THR A 17 0.85 5.40 -21.94
CA THR A 17 1.47 4.08 -21.70
C THR A 17 0.90 3.41 -20.46
N LEU A 18 0.64 4.17 -19.40
CA LEU A 18 -0.01 3.67 -18.18
C LEU A 18 -1.44 3.20 -18.49
N ASP A 19 -2.21 3.94 -19.29
CA ASP A 19 -3.56 3.52 -19.73
C ASP A 19 -3.52 2.24 -20.58
N SER A 20 -2.61 2.18 -21.56
CA SER A 20 -2.42 0.99 -22.40
C SER A 20 -2.05 -0.25 -21.58
N THR A 21 -1.13 -0.10 -20.63
CA THR A 21 -0.70 -1.19 -19.74
C THR A 21 -1.83 -1.65 -18.84
N LEU A 22 -2.60 -0.71 -18.25
CA LEU A 22 -3.77 -1.03 -17.43
C LEU A 22 -4.83 -1.79 -18.23
N ARG A 23 -5.15 -1.36 -19.46
CA ARG A 23 -6.12 -2.05 -20.33
C ARG A 23 -5.64 -3.46 -20.67
N THR A 24 -4.37 -3.61 -21.03
CA THR A 24 -3.75 -4.90 -21.34
C THR A 24 -3.84 -5.84 -20.14
N PHE A 25 -3.47 -5.37 -18.95
CA PHE A 25 -3.57 -6.15 -17.73
C PHE A 25 -5.02 -6.55 -17.41
N THR A 26 -5.95 -5.60 -17.48
CA THR A 26 -7.38 -5.82 -17.17
C THR A 26 -7.98 -6.89 -18.09
N ASN A 27 -7.62 -6.88 -19.37
CA ASN A 27 -8.10 -7.84 -20.37
C ASN A 27 -7.33 -9.16 -20.42
N SER A 28 -6.21 -9.28 -19.71
CA SER A 28 -5.40 -10.51 -19.66
C SER A 28 -5.95 -11.52 -18.65
N THR A 29 -5.40 -12.74 -18.64
CA THR A 29 -5.64 -13.73 -17.57
C THR A 29 -4.69 -13.57 -16.38
N SER A 30 -3.63 -12.77 -16.52
CA SER A 30 -2.66 -12.53 -15.46
C SER A 30 -3.31 -11.88 -14.24
N LYS A 31 -2.92 -12.33 -13.05
CA LYS A 31 -3.49 -11.89 -11.77
C LYS A 31 -2.66 -10.79 -11.08
N PHE A 32 -1.40 -10.64 -11.47
CA PHE A 32 -0.49 -9.62 -10.96
C PHE A 32 0.46 -9.12 -12.07
N HIS A 33 0.70 -7.82 -12.12
CA HIS A 33 1.61 -7.21 -13.09
C HIS A 33 2.32 -5.98 -12.52
N ILE A 34 3.63 -5.87 -12.76
CA ILE A 34 4.40 -4.66 -12.45
C ILE A 34 4.27 -3.70 -13.64
N VAL A 35 3.63 -2.55 -13.41
CA VAL A 35 3.38 -1.53 -14.44
C VAL A 35 4.59 -0.62 -14.62
N ARG A 36 5.30 -0.34 -13.53
CA ARG A 36 6.45 0.56 -13.52
C ARG A 36 7.34 0.28 -12.32
N THR A 37 8.64 0.51 -12.49
CA THR A 37 9.62 0.50 -11.42
C THR A 37 10.31 1.86 -11.35
N ILE A 38 10.42 2.41 -10.15
CA ILE A 38 11.25 3.58 -9.85
C ILE A 38 12.56 3.11 -9.22
N ASN A 39 13.67 3.69 -9.66
CA ASN A 39 15.03 3.29 -9.30
C ASN A 39 15.30 1.78 -9.54
N PRO A 40 15.19 1.31 -10.79
CA PRO A 40 15.29 -0.11 -11.10
C PRO A 40 16.71 -0.66 -10.81
N THR A 41 16.77 -1.68 -9.98
CA THR A 41 17.98 -2.47 -9.71
C THR A 41 17.73 -3.93 -10.12
N PRO A 42 18.77 -4.66 -10.56
CA PRO A 42 18.66 -6.08 -10.92
C PRO A 42 18.58 -7.02 -9.70
N THR A 43 18.68 -6.48 -8.49
CA THR A 43 18.70 -7.25 -7.25
C THR A 43 17.35 -7.89 -6.95
N GLN A 44 17.34 -9.21 -6.83
CA GLN A 44 16.18 -9.99 -6.38
C GLN A 44 16.01 -9.81 -4.86
N PRO A 45 14.81 -9.44 -4.38
CA PRO A 45 14.60 -9.22 -2.95
C PRO A 45 14.48 -10.54 -2.19
N ARG A 46 15.05 -10.57 -0.98
CA ARG A 46 14.70 -11.59 0.02
C ARG A 46 13.45 -11.18 0.80
N THR A 47 13.25 -9.88 1.01
CA THR A 47 12.03 -9.31 1.59
C THR A 47 11.39 -8.34 0.61
N LEU A 48 10.14 -8.61 0.25
CA LEU A 48 9.27 -7.70 -0.49
C LEU A 48 8.30 -7.04 0.49
N TYR A 49 8.51 -5.75 0.78
CA TYR A 49 7.50 -4.96 1.47
C TYR A 49 6.38 -4.62 0.50
N ILE A 50 5.14 -4.82 0.92
CA ILE A 50 3.96 -4.57 0.10
C ILE A 50 3.09 -3.54 0.81
N LEU A 51 2.97 -2.35 0.22
CA LEU A 51 2.00 -1.34 0.65
C LEU A 51 0.80 -1.41 -0.30
N ASP A 52 -0.25 -2.06 0.16
CA ASP A 52 -1.50 -2.25 -0.59
C ASP A 52 -2.53 -1.22 -0.17
N SER A 53 -2.99 -0.41 -1.12
CA SER A 53 -3.98 0.65 -0.88
C SER A 53 -4.70 1.04 -2.17
N SER A 54 -5.80 1.78 -2.04
CA SER A 54 -6.42 2.40 -3.21
C SER A 54 -5.66 3.60 -3.77
N PHE A 55 -4.70 4.15 -3.01
CA PHE A 55 -3.88 5.29 -3.42
C PHE A 55 -4.70 6.41 -4.07
N ASN A 56 -5.76 6.85 -3.38
CA ASN A 56 -6.76 7.76 -3.94
C ASN A 56 -7.03 9.02 -3.09
N PRO A 57 -6.03 9.89 -2.89
CA PRO A 57 -4.62 9.77 -3.32
C PRO A 57 -3.74 9.09 -2.24
N PRO A 58 -2.48 8.74 -2.54
CA PRO A 58 -1.45 8.51 -1.52
C PRO A 58 -1.32 9.73 -0.60
N SER A 59 -0.85 9.52 0.63
CA SER A 59 -0.77 10.56 1.66
C SER A 59 0.47 10.35 2.53
N ARG A 60 0.74 11.26 3.45
CA ARG A 60 1.83 11.11 4.42
C ARG A 60 1.64 9.92 5.35
N ALA A 61 0.42 9.44 5.59
CA ALA A 61 0.20 8.17 6.29
C ALA A 61 0.82 7.00 5.50
N HIS A 62 0.62 6.95 4.17
CA HIS A 62 1.25 5.96 3.31
C HIS A 62 2.78 6.09 3.33
N LEU A 63 3.31 7.33 3.33
CA LEU A 63 4.75 7.58 3.44
C LEU A 63 5.30 7.03 4.76
N SER A 64 4.60 7.27 5.87
CA SER A 64 4.97 6.76 7.19
C SER A 64 4.99 5.24 7.23
N LEU A 65 4.00 4.56 6.63
CA LEU A 65 3.98 3.10 6.54
C LEU A 65 5.23 2.57 5.81
N ALA A 66 5.48 3.08 4.60
CA ALA A 66 6.62 2.64 3.79
C ALA A 66 7.97 2.94 4.45
N THR A 67 8.19 4.19 4.85
CA THR A 67 9.49 4.62 5.38
C THR A 67 9.80 4.01 6.75
N SER A 68 8.80 3.80 7.62
CA SER A 68 9.03 3.15 8.92
C SER A 68 9.51 1.70 8.79
N ALA A 69 8.99 0.96 7.81
CA ALA A 69 9.43 -0.41 7.51
C ALA A 69 10.84 -0.44 6.96
N LEU A 70 11.14 0.44 6.00
CA LEU A 70 12.45 0.53 5.35
C LEU A 70 13.56 1.01 6.30
N LYS A 71 13.22 1.89 7.25
CA LYS A 71 14.16 2.38 8.28
C LYS A 71 14.45 1.36 9.38
N LYS A 72 13.48 0.51 9.69
CA LYS A 72 13.55 -0.41 10.83
C LYS A 72 12.97 -1.75 10.46
N GLN A 73 13.84 -2.65 9.99
CA GLN A 73 13.52 -4.04 9.74
C GLN A 73 13.18 -4.76 11.06
N LEU A 74 12.24 -5.69 11.01
CA LEU A 74 11.88 -6.56 12.14
C LEU A 74 12.41 -7.98 11.93
N GLY A 75 12.30 -8.80 12.97
CA GLY A 75 12.94 -10.12 13.03
C GLY A 75 12.61 -10.99 11.81
N GLY A 76 13.64 -11.58 11.20
CA GLY A 76 13.50 -12.48 10.05
C GLY A 76 13.25 -11.79 8.71
N GLU A 77 13.43 -10.47 8.60
CA GLU A 77 13.47 -9.73 7.33
C GLU A 77 14.91 -9.63 6.82
N ALA A 78 15.15 -10.00 5.57
CA ALA A 78 16.50 -10.10 5.00
C ALA A 78 16.65 -9.19 3.77
N LYS A 79 17.85 -8.63 3.62
CA LYS A 79 18.26 -7.90 2.41
C LYS A 79 18.58 -8.87 1.27
N PRO A 80 18.44 -8.48 -0.01
CA PRO A 80 18.02 -7.17 -0.49
C PRO A 80 16.53 -6.88 -0.23
N LEU A 81 16.20 -5.61 0.02
CA LEU A 81 14.84 -5.13 0.21
C LEU A 81 14.27 -4.57 -1.08
N ARG A 82 12.96 -4.69 -1.26
CA ARG A 82 12.22 -4.05 -2.34
C ARG A 82 10.84 -3.63 -1.83
N LEU A 83 10.34 -2.50 -2.31
CA LEU A 83 9.00 -2.02 -1.98
C LEU A 83 8.09 -2.17 -3.19
N LEU A 84 6.91 -2.73 -2.98
CA LEU A 84 5.81 -2.80 -3.93
C LEU A 84 4.66 -1.92 -3.44
N LEU A 85 4.32 -0.89 -4.20
CA LEU A 85 3.06 -0.18 -4.09
C LEU A 85 2.02 -0.96 -4.90
N LEU A 86 1.07 -1.58 -4.21
CA LEU A 86 0.09 -2.48 -4.83
C LEU A 86 -1.29 -1.84 -4.90
N PHE A 87 -1.88 -1.83 -6.09
CA PHE A 87 -3.26 -1.39 -6.30
C PHE A 87 -4.10 -2.55 -6.87
N SER A 88 -5.13 -2.96 -6.13
CA SER A 88 -6.10 -3.95 -6.64
C SER A 88 -7.22 -3.31 -7.46
N THR A 89 -7.45 -3.81 -8.68
CA THR A 89 -8.52 -3.37 -9.58
C THR A 89 -9.91 -3.85 -9.13
N HIS A 90 -9.95 -4.91 -8.31
CA HIS A 90 -11.18 -5.45 -7.72
C HIS A 90 -11.03 -5.46 -6.20
N ASN A 91 -11.20 -4.29 -5.56
CA ASN A 91 -11.35 -4.26 -4.11
C ASN A 91 -12.81 -4.56 -3.76
N ALA A 92 -13.04 -5.57 -2.90
CA ALA A 92 -14.37 -6.08 -2.55
C ALA A 92 -15.33 -5.02 -1.95
N ASP A 93 -14.79 -3.96 -1.35
CA ASP A 93 -15.54 -3.02 -0.51
C ASP A 93 -15.76 -1.61 -1.10
N LYS A 94 -15.47 -1.34 -2.39
CA LYS A 94 -15.46 0.07 -2.89
C LYS A 94 -16.47 0.42 -3.98
N ALA A 95 -17.24 1.47 -3.70
CA ALA A 95 -18.14 2.23 -4.57
C ALA A 95 -17.36 3.02 -5.68
N PRO A 96 -18.04 3.77 -6.59
CA PRO A 96 -17.39 4.51 -7.68
C PRO A 96 -16.19 5.37 -7.23
N SER A 97 -15.12 5.35 -8.03
CA SER A 97 -13.87 6.03 -7.68
C SER A 97 -13.83 7.49 -8.13
N PRO A 98 -13.45 8.44 -7.24
CA PRO A 98 -13.21 9.83 -7.61
C PRO A 98 -12.09 10.10 -8.63
N ALA A 99 -11.01 9.31 -8.65
CA ALA A 99 -9.96 9.42 -9.68
C ALA A 99 -9.90 8.15 -10.54
N SER A 100 -9.55 8.30 -11.81
CA SER A 100 -9.35 7.16 -12.70
C SER A 100 -8.19 6.27 -12.22
N PHE A 101 -8.19 5.00 -12.61
CA PHE A 101 -7.12 4.08 -12.24
C PHE A 101 -5.76 4.53 -12.80
N VAL A 102 -5.73 5.09 -14.03
CA VAL A 102 -4.52 5.67 -14.62
C VAL A 102 -3.96 6.80 -13.75
N GLN A 103 -4.83 7.68 -13.26
CA GLN A 103 -4.40 8.77 -12.36
C GLN A 103 -3.90 8.23 -11.01
N ARG A 104 -4.48 7.16 -10.46
CA ARG A 104 -3.96 6.51 -9.25
C ARG A 104 -2.58 5.90 -9.48
N ILE A 105 -2.33 5.27 -10.63
CA ILE A 105 -1.01 4.73 -10.99
C ILE A 105 0.01 5.87 -11.17
N ALA A 106 -0.40 7.00 -11.75
CA ALA A 106 0.43 8.19 -11.85
C ALA A 106 0.77 8.76 -10.47
N LEU A 107 -0.22 8.88 -9.58
CA LEU A 107 -0.05 9.28 -8.19
C LEU A 107 0.90 8.33 -7.43
N MET A 108 0.79 7.01 -7.63
CA MET A 108 1.73 6.03 -7.07
C MET A 108 3.16 6.24 -7.60
N SER A 109 3.31 6.65 -8.86
CA SER A 109 4.62 6.90 -9.48
C SER A 109 5.33 8.08 -8.85
N ILE A 110 4.65 9.22 -8.73
CA ILE A 110 5.27 10.40 -8.11
C ILE A 110 5.46 10.20 -6.60
N PHE A 111 4.56 9.44 -5.96
CA PHE A 111 4.70 9.05 -4.55
C PHE A 111 5.92 8.16 -4.31
N ALA A 112 6.21 7.20 -5.20
CA ALA A 112 7.41 6.37 -5.10
C ALA A 112 8.70 7.20 -5.19
N GLU A 113 8.76 8.20 -6.08
CA GLU A 113 9.88 9.14 -6.13
C GLU A 113 10.00 9.98 -4.83
N ASP A 114 8.88 10.40 -4.25
CA ASP A 114 8.85 11.11 -2.96
C ASP A 114 9.31 10.21 -1.79
N VAL A 115 8.97 8.92 -1.81
CA VAL A 115 9.47 7.92 -0.84
C VAL A 115 11.00 7.85 -0.90
N LEU A 116 11.58 7.68 -2.09
CA LEU A 116 13.04 7.64 -2.25
C LEU A 116 13.70 8.94 -1.76
N SER A 117 13.13 10.09 -2.12
CA SER A 117 13.63 11.41 -1.70
C SER A 117 13.60 11.57 -0.18
N SER A 118 12.57 11.05 0.49
CA SER A 118 12.48 11.04 1.95
C SER A 118 13.59 10.18 2.57
N LEU A 119 13.83 8.98 2.03
CA LEU A 119 14.84 8.05 2.56
C LEU A 119 16.27 8.59 2.39
N GLN A 120 16.55 9.27 1.27
CA GLN A 120 17.83 9.93 1.02
C GLN A 120 18.07 11.09 2.00
N THR A 121 17.04 11.89 2.29
CA THR A 121 17.13 12.99 3.28
C THR A 121 17.47 12.47 4.67
N ASP A 122 16.94 11.31 5.03
CA ASP A 122 17.22 10.64 6.31
C ASP A 122 18.58 9.91 6.34
N SER A 123 19.41 10.06 5.29
CA SER A 123 20.74 9.44 5.16
C SER A 123 20.76 7.92 5.36
N LEU A 124 19.70 7.23 4.93
CA LEU A 124 19.67 5.77 4.99
C LEU A 124 20.65 5.19 3.98
N GLU A 125 21.66 4.49 4.51
CA GLU A 125 22.54 3.67 3.69
C GLU A 125 21.70 2.69 2.86
N GLU A 126 21.97 2.63 1.55
CA GLU A 126 21.25 1.84 0.55
C GLU A 126 19.92 2.40 0.03
N ALA A 127 19.51 3.64 0.38
CA ALA A 127 18.36 4.28 -0.27
C ALA A 127 18.49 4.29 -1.81
N ASP A 128 19.71 4.52 -2.32
CA ASP A 128 20.02 4.50 -3.75
C ASP A 128 19.93 3.10 -4.39
N LYS A 129 19.89 2.05 -3.58
CA LYS A 129 19.73 0.65 -4.04
C LYS A 129 18.31 0.13 -3.91
N LEU A 130 17.39 0.92 -3.33
CA LEU A 130 16.00 0.51 -3.16
C LEU A 130 15.23 0.73 -4.46
N SER A 131 14.71 -0.36 -5.02
CA SER A 131 13.70 -0.28 -6.08
C SER A 131 12.29 -0.21 -5.50
N ILE A 132 11.45 0.62 -6.11
CA ILE A 132 10.03 0.71 -5.78
C ILE A 132 9.19 0.33 -7.01
N ASP A 133 8.46 -0.76 -6.91
CA ASP A 133 7.55 -1.23 -7.95
C ASP A 133 6.14 -0.69 -7.74
N ILE A 134 5.45 -0.50 -8.87
CA ILE A 134 4.05 -0.11 -8.94
C ILE A 134 3.33 -1.29 -9.59
N GLY A 135 2.59 -2.04 -8.79
CA GLY A 135 1.92 -3.24 -9.23
C GLY A 135 0.41 -3.12 -9.25
N LEU A 136 -0.19 -3.89 -10.14
CA LEU A 136 -1.62 -4.14 -10.19
C LEU A 136 -1.92 -5.58 -9.81
N ALA A 137 -3.01 -5.79 -9.07
CA ALA A 137 -3.54 -7.12 -8.80
C ALA A 137 -5.04 -7.18 -9.10
N LYS A 138 -5.54 -8.37 -9.49
CA LYS A 138 -6.98 -8.63 -9.62
C LYS A 138 -7.61 -9.17 -8.35
N GLU A 139 -6.80 -9.72 -7.47
CA GLU A 139 -7.29 -10.38 -6.26
C GLU A 139 -7.69 -9.35 -5.18
N PRO A 140 -8.80 -9.57 -4.47
CA PRO A 140 -9.28 -8.66 -3.43
C PRO A 140 -8.57 -8.87 -2.08
N TYR A 141 -8.24 -10.12 -1.73
CA TYR A 141 -7.71 -10.49 -0.41
C TYR A 141 -6.18 -10.55 -0.38
N TYR A 142 -5.59 -10.23 0.78
CA TYR A 142 -4.14 -10.19 0.99
C TYR A 142 -3.45 -11.54 0.78
N THR A 143 -4.09 -12.64 1.20
CA THR A 143 -3.60 -14.01 0.93
C THR A 143 -3.51 -14.25 -0.58
N ASP A 144 -4.60 -13.99 -1.30
CA ASP A 144 -4.69 -14.22 -2.75
C ASP A 144 -3.73 -13.31 -3.53
N LYS A 145 -3.54 -12.06 -3.09
CA LYS A 145 -2.52 -11.14 -3.65
C LYS A 145 -1.12 -11.73 -3.54
N SER A 146 -0.78 -12.28 -2.37
CA SER A 146 0.54 -12.90 -2.16
C SER A 146 0.72 -14.15 -3.02
N VAL A 147 -0.32 -14.98 -3.13
CA VAL A 147 -0.31 -16.15 -4.01
C VAL A 147 -0.14 -15.72 -5.48
N ALA A 148 -0.86 -14.69 -5.93
CA ALA A 148 -0.76 -14.18 -7.29
C ALA A 148 0.65 -13.62 -7.61
N ILE A 149 1.23 -12.84 -6.70
CA ILE A 149 2.60 -12.31 -6.87
C ILE A 149 3.61 -13.44 -7.02
N THR A 150 3.52 -14.45 -6.16
CA THR A 150 4.42 -15.62 -6.19
C THR A 150 4.19 -16.48 -7.44
N ALA A 151 2.94 -16.66 -7.88
CA ALA A 151 2.61 -17.49 -9.04
C ALA A 151 3.02 -16.86 -10.38
N GLU A 152 2.84 -15.55 -10.53
CA GLU A 152 3.26 -14.83 -11.75
C GLU A 152 4.79 -14.70 -11.83
N ALA A 153 5.49 -14.76 -10.68
CA ALA A 153 6.94 -14.81 -10.55
C ALA A 153 7.72 -13.94 -11.57
N PRO A 154 7.52 -12.60 -11.61
CA PRO A 154 8.34 -11.74 -12.45
C PRO A 154 9.83 -12.01 -12.22
N GLU A 155 10.67 -11.92 -13.25
CA GLU A 155 12.12 -12.23 -13.14
C GLU A 155 12.80 -11.54 -11.95
N VAL A 156 12.37 -10.31 -11.64
CA VAL A 156 12.90 -9.50 -10.55
C VAL A 156 12.50 -9.99 -9.14
N TYR A 157 11.49 -10.86 -9.05
CA TYR A 157 10.99 -11.49 -7.82
C TYR A 157 11.32 -12.98 -7.73
N LYS A 158 12.00 -13.56 -8.71
CA LYS A 158 12.44 -14.95 -8.63
C LYS A 158 13.61 -15.01 -7.64
N PRO A 159 13.47 -15.62 -6.46
CA PRO A 159 14.60 -15.79 -5.56
C PRO A 159 15.63 -16.75 -6.18
N PRO A 160 16.89 -16.73 -5.73
CA PRO A 160 17.86 -17.77 -6.03
C PRO A 160 17.32 -19.17 -5.71
N GLU A 161 17.83 -20.19 -6.41
CA GLU A 161 17.40 -21.57 -6.20
C GLU A 161 17.53 -22.00 -4.74
N GLY A 162 16.46 -22.55 -4.17
CA GLY A 162 16.40 -22.97 -2.76
C GLY A 162 16.09 -21.86 -1.76
N GLU A 163 16.03 -20.59 -2.19
CA GLU A 163 15.60 -19.48 -1.36
C GLU A 163 14.11 -19.15 -1.57
N ARG A 164 13.49 -18.49 -0.59
CA ARG A 164 12.13 -17.98 -0.68
C ARG A 164 12.11 -16.49 -0.40
N MET A 165 11.39 -15.75 -1.23
CA MET A 165 11.06 -14.35 -0.95
C MET A 165 9.93 -14.30 0.09
N ILE A 166 10.10 -13.52 1.14
CA ILE A 166 9.03 -13.26 2.11
C ILE A 166 8.28 -11.99 1.72
N HIS A 167 6.95 -12.02 1.81
CA HIS A 167 6.12 -10.83 1.70
C HIS A 167 5.87 -10.26 3.09
N VAL A 168 6.07 -8.96 3.25
CA VAL A 168 5.71 -8.23 4.47
C VAL A 168 4.70 -7.15 4.09
N HIS A 169 3.43 -7.37 4.41
CA HIS A 169 2.38 -6.39 4.11
C HIS A 169 2.37 -5.28 5.15
N LEU A 170 2.48 -4.05 4.67
CA LEU A 170 2.49 -2.83 5.47
C LEU A 170 1.05 -2.35 5.60
N VAL A 171 0.45 -2.53 6.77
CA VAL A 171 -0.98 -2.29 6.99
C VAL A 171 -1.24 -1.41 8.21
N GLY A 172 -2.38 -0.73 8.23
CA GLY A 172 -2.89 -0.09 9.45
C GLY A 172 -3.62 -1.07 10.34
N TYR A 173 -3.79 -0.72 11.63
CA TYR A 173 -4.56 -1.51 12.59
C TYR A 173 -5.97 -1.87 12.10
N ASP A 174 -6.68 -0.94 11.48
CA ASP A 174 -8.03 -1.18 10.93
C ASP A 174 -8.05 -2.28 9.86
N THR A 175 -6.94 -2.46 9.15
CA THR A 175 -6.77 -3.53 8.17
C THR A 175 -6.45 -4.86 8.85
N LEU A 176 -5.67 -4.88 9.94
CA LEU A 176 -5.48 -6.08 10.75
C LEU A 176 -6.83 -6.62 11.24
N ILE A 177 -7.72 -5.75 11.75
CA ILE A 177 -9.06 -6.15 12.17
C ILE A 177 -9.81 -6.85 11.03
N ARG A 178 -9.78 -6.29 9.82
CA ARG A 178 -10.46 -6.90 8.66
C ARG A 178 -9.77 -8.21 8.22
N PHE A 179 -8.45 -8.24 8.23
CA PHE A 179 -7.65 -9.42 7.86
C PHE A 179 -7.93 -10.61 8.78
N CYS A 180 -8.16 -10.38 10.07
CA CYS A 180 -8.45 -11.44 11.04
C CYS A 180 -9.96 -11.65 11.28
N ASN A 181 -10.84 -11.06 10.47
CA ASN A 181 -12.28 -11.17 10.70
C ASN A 181 -12.92 -12.33 9.88
N PRO A 182 -13.50 -13.35 10.53
CA PRO A 182 -14.11 -14.52 9.88
C PRO A 182 -15.13 -14.20 8.78
N LYS A 183 -15.84 -13.06 8.89
CA LYS A 183 -16.89 -12.67 7.93
C LYS A 183 -16.35 -12.52 6.49
N TYR A 184 -15.07 -12.25 6.32
CA TYR A 184 -14.43 -12.10 5.01
C TYR A 184 -14.05 -13.44 4.37
N TYR A 185 -14.18 -14.56 5.09
CA TYR A 185 -13.78 -15.88 4.63
C TYR A 185 -14.95 -16.91 4.65
N PRO A 186 -16.12 -16.59 4.05
CA PRO A 186 -17.31 -17.43 4.15
C PRO A 186 -17.16 -18.80 3.46
N ASN A 187 -16.19 -18.94 2.56
CA ASN A 187 -15.95 -20.15 1.77
C ASN A 187 -14.97 -21.13 2.43
N HIS A 188 -14.52 -20.85 3.66
CA HIS A 188 -13.57 -21.67 4.40
C HIS A 188 -14.17 -22.18 5.71
N LYS A 189 -13.75 -23.37 6.15
CA LYS A 189 -14.20 -23.99 7.41
C LYS A 189 -13.00 -24.67 8.10
N PRO A 190 -12.53 -24.17 9.25
CA PRO A 190 -12.94 -22.92 9.91
C PRO A 190 -12.57 -21.67 9.07
N PRO A 191 -13.23 -20.51 9.23
CA PRO A 191 -13.09 -19.38 8.30
C PRO A 191 -11.65 -18.88 8.12
N LEU A 192 -10.89 -18.72 9.21
CA LEU A 192 -9.52 -18.19 9.17
C LEU A 192 -8.48 -19.20 8.66
N SER A 193 -8.88 -20.45 8.34
CA SER A 193 -8.02 -21.37 7.57
C SER A 193 -7.64 -20.80 6.19
N ALA A 194 -8.41 -19.84 5.68
CA ALA A 194 -8.08 -19.05 4.50
C ALA A 194 -6.75 -18.29 4.59
N LEU A 195 -6.22 -18.07 5.80
CA LEU A 195 -4.97 -17.37 6.04
C LEU A 195 -3.75 -18.30 5.96
N ALA A 196 -3.96 -19.63 5.96
CA ALA A 196 -2.88 -20.61 5.98
C ALA A 196 -1.88 -20.46 4.81
N PRO A 197 -2.29 -20.24 3.55
CA PRO A 197 -1.34 -20.05 2.45
C PRO A 197 -0.42 -18.84 2.63
N PHE A 198 -0.91 -17.80 3.30
CA PHE A 198 -0.13 -16.60 3.61
C PHE A 198 0.93 -16.89 4.67
N PHE A 199 0.49 -17.35 5.85
CA PHE A 199 1.40 -17.52 6.98
C PHE A 199 2.33 -18.74 6.83
N SER A 200 1.85 -19.84 6.23
CA SER A 200 2.70 -21.02 6.00
C SER A 200 3.84 -20.75 5.00
N ALA A 201 3.70 -19.72 4.15
CA ALA A 201 4.76 -19.25 3.27
C ALA A 201 5.80 -18.35 3.99
N GLY A 202 5.64 -18.11 5.30
CA GLY A 202 6.52 -17.24 6.10
C GLY A 202 6.24 -15.74 5.90
N HIS A 203 5.12 -15.38 5.25
CA HIS A 203 4.74 -13.98 5.05
C HIS A 203 4.28 -13.33 6.36
N LYS A 204 4.37 -12.00 6.43
CA LYS A 204 4.15 -11.25 7.67
C LYS A 204 3.25 -10.04 7.46
N LEU A 205 2.63 -9.62 8.56
CA LEU A 205 1.99 -8.32 8.67
C LEU A 205 2.84 -7.41 9.54
N ARG A 206 3.17 -6.22 9.02
CA ARG A 206 3.65 -5.12 9.83
C ARG A 206 2.52 -4.13 10.00
N VAL A 207 1.96 -4.10 11.20
CA VAL A 207 0.77 -3.35 11.55
C VAL A 207 1.18 -2.04 12.20
N THR A 208 0.74 -0.92 11.65
CA THR A 208 0.95 0.40 12.26
C THR A 208 -0.27 0.80 13.05
N GLN A 209 -0.04 1.19 14.31
CA GLN A 209 -1.08 1.70 15.20
C GLN A 209 -1.78 2.90 14.57
N ARG A 210 -3.10 2.97 14.76
CA ARG A 210 -3.94 4.07 14.28
C ARG A 210 -4.98 4.42 15.34
N PRO A 211 -4.58 4.91 16.53
CA PRO A 211 -5.50 5.29 17.58
C PRO A 211 -6.47 6.36 17.10
N PHE A 212 -7.59 6.49 17.82
CA PHE A 212 -8.57 7.54 17.59
C PHE A 212 -7.92 8.93 17.61
N ASP A 213 -8.24 9.73 16.59
CA ASP A 213 -7.85 11.11 16.42
C ASP A 213 -9.11 11.99 16.27
N LEU A 214 -9.21 13.02 17.11
CA LEU A 214 -10.33 13.97 17.10
C LEU A 214 -10.47 14.70 15.74
N ASN A 215 -9.39 14.83 14.98
CA ASN A 215 -9.35 15.49 13.67
C ASN A 215 -9.59 14.54 12.49
N ASP A 216 -9.72 13.23 12.73
CA ASP A 216 -10.10 12.25 11.72
C ASP A 216 -11.31 11.46 12.20
N SER A 217 -12.50 11.91 11.82
CA SER A 217 -13.75 11.23 12.19
C SER A 217 -13.80 9.77 11.72
N SER A 218 -13.02 9.40 10.69
CA SER A 218 -12.90 8.01 10.24
C SER A 218 -12.14 7.11 11.21
N SER A 219 -11.51 7.69 12.25
CA SER A 219 -10.73 6.97 13.25
C SER A 219 -11.46 6.64 14.55
N ARG A 220 -12.72 7.09 14.69
CA ARG A 220 -13.55 6.88 15.90
C ARG A 220 -13.66 5.42 16.33
N GLU A 221 -13.65 4.50 15.37
CA GLU A 221 -13.82 3.06 15.61
C GLU A 221 -12.53 2.32 15.97
N PHE A 222 -11.37 3.00 15.98
CA PHE A 222 -10.07 2.33 16.14
C PHE A 222 -9.56 2.27 17.58
N GLY A 223 -10.23 2.92 18.52
CA GLY A 223 -9.90 2.83 19.95
C GLY A 223 -8.59 3.50 20.35
N THR A 224 -8.15 3.25 21.58
CA THR A 224 -6.88 3.73 22.14
C THR A 224 -5.71 2.83 21.76
N VAL A 225 -4.47 3.28 22.01
CA VAL A 225 -3.26 2.47 21.78
C VAL A 225 -3.33 1.15 22.57
N GLU A 226 -3.78 1.23 23.82
CA GLU A 226 -3.91 0.08 24.72
C GLU A 226 -4.94 -0.93 24.21
N GLU A 227 -6.06 -0.47 23.63
CA GLU A 227 -7.07 -1.34 23.03
C GLU A 227 -6.50 -2.08 21.80
N GLN A 228 -5.66 -1.40 21.00
CA GLN A 228 -5.00 -2.01 19.83
C GLN A 228 -3.97 -3.06 20.22
N GLU A 229 -3.17 -2.79 21.25
CA GLU A 229 -2.20 -3.72 21.81
C GLU A 229 -2.89 -4.93 22.45
N ALA A 230 -3.97 -4.71 23.20
CA ALA A 230 -4.78 -5.77 23.79
C ALA A 230 -5.40 -6.68 22.73
N TYR A 231 -5.86 -6.13 21.60
CA TYR A 231 -6.37 -6.94 20.49
C TYR A 231 -5.30 -7.86 19.90
N LEU A 232 -4.09 -7.33 19.64
CA LEU A 232 -2.98 -8.17 19.14
C LEU A 232 -2.58 -9.23 20.17
N GLN A 233 -2.54 -8.87 21.45
CA GLN A 233 -2.24 -9.81 22.53
C GLN A 233 -3.27 -10.94 22.58
N ASN A 234 -4.56 -10.63 22.45
CA ASN A 234 -5.63 -11.63 22.35
C ASN A 234 -5.43 -12.59 21.17
N ILE A 235 -4.97 -12.12 20.00
CA ILE A 235 -4.60 -13.01 18.88
C ILE A 235 -3.46 -13.94 19.29
N LYS A 236 -2.40 -13.40 19.92
CA LYS A 236 -1.22 -14.16 20.34
C LYS A 236 -1.51 -15.22 21.40
N ASP A 237 -2.51 -14.96 22.23
CA ASP A 237 -3.00 -15.86 23.28
C ASP A 237 -4.03 -16.89 22.77
N GLY A 238 -4.31 -16.91 21.46
CA GLY A 238 -5.18 -17.91 20.83
C GLY A 238 -6.66 -17.52 20.78
N GLY A 239 -7.01 -16.25 21.00
CA GLY A 239 -8.40 -15.77 21.01
C GLY A 239 -9.16 -15.96 19.69
N LEU A 240 -8.46 -16.30 18.59
CA LEU A 240 -9.06 -16.61 17.28
C LEU A 240 -8.88 -18.09 16.86
N GLN A 241 -8.41 -18.96 17.76
CA GLN A 241 -8.13 -20.36 17.42
C GLN A 241 -9.41 -21.13 17.03
N SER A 242 -10.54 -20.86 17.69
CA SER A 242 -11.85 -21.46 17.34
C SER A 242 -12.32 -21.08 15.94
N GLU A 243 -11.87 -19.94 15.43
CA GLU A 243 -12.16 -19.45 14.09
C GLU A 243 -11.14 -19.94 13.04
N GLY A 244 -10.14 -20.72 13.46
CA GLY A 244 -9.14 -21.33 12.58
C GLY A 244 -7.83 -20.58 12.44
N PHE A 245 -7.56 -19.59 13.29
CA PHE A 245 -6.25 -18.94 13.34
C PHE A 245 -5.24 -19.86 14.05
N ASP A 246 -4.21 -20.31 13.33
CA ASP A 246 -3.20 -21.19 13.91
C ASP A 246 -2.29 -20.42 14.87
N PRO A 247 -2.09 -20.88 16.12
CA PRO A 247 -1.16 -20.25 17.07
C PRO A 247 0.27 -20.06 16.53
N ALA A 248 0.71 -20.89 15.58
CA ALA A 248 2.02 -20.76 14.95
C ALA A 248 2.19 -19.46 14.14
N TRP A 249 1.09 -18.82 13.73
CA TRP A 249 1.13 -17.61 12.90
C TRP A 249 1.31 -16.32 13.72
N ARG A 250 1.21 -16.40 15.04
CA ARG A 250 1.17 -15.22 15.93
C ARG A 250 2.44 -14.36 15.86
N ASP A 251 3.59 -15.00 15.62
CA ASP A 251 4.90 -14.34 15.57
C ASP A 251 5.18 -13.72 14.18
N GLN A 252 4.21 -13.81 13.26
CA GLN A 252 4.25 -13.19 11.93
C GLN A 252 3.44 -11.88 11.87
N ILE A 253 2.93 -11.40 13.01
CA ILE A 253 2.21 -10.14 13.13
C ILE A 253 2.95 -9.25 14.13
N ASP A 254 3.62 -8.24 13.59
CA ASP A 254 4.29 -7.21 14.36
C ASP A 254 3.47 -5.93 14.39
N MET A 255 3.43 -5.24 15.53
CA MET A 255 2.79 -3.93 15.66
C MET A 255 3.81 -2.85 16.02
N VAL A 256 3.70 -1.70 15.36
CA VAL A 256 4.57 -0.54 15.56
C VAL A 256 3.75 0.74 15.76
N GLY A 257 4.33 1.71 16.47
CA GLY A 257 3.72 3.03 16.64
C GLY A 257 3.56 3.78 15.31
N GLY A 258 2.47 4.52 15.17
CA GLY A 258 2.18 5.35 13.99
C GLY A 258 2.56 6.81 14.19
N THR A 259 3.22 7.42 13.20
CA THR A 259 3.54 8.87 13.19
C THR A 259 2.65 9.68 12.24
N GLY A 260 1.84 9.02 11.41
CA GLY A 260 0.88 9.63 10.46
C GLY A 260 -0.57 9.64 10.97
N LEU A 261 -0.77 9.98 12.24
CA LEU A 261 -2.10 10.00 12.88
C LEU A 261 -3.03 11.02 12.19
N GLY A 262 -4.31 10.68 12.07
CA GLY A 262 -5.34 11.60 11.57
C GLY A 262 -5.33 11.90 10.06
N ILE A 263 -4.54 11.16 9.26
CA ILE A 263 -4.45 11.36 7.80
C ILE A 263 -5.14 10.22 7.06
N SER A 264 -6.27 10.53 6.42
CA SER A 264 -6.98 9.59 5.53
C SER A 264 -7.09 10.16 4.11
N SER A 265 -7.11 9.29 3.08
CA SER A 265 -7.34 9.74 1.71
C SER A 265 -8.69 10.44 1.55
N THR A 266 -9.69 10.12 2.39
CA THR A 266 -10.97 10.83 2.41
C THR A 266 -10.80 12.28 2.83
N ARG A 267 -10.05 12.55 3.90
CA ARG A 267 -9.74 13.92 4.33
C ARG A 267 -9.00 14.70 3.25
N VAL A 268 -8.04 14.08 2.56
CA VAL A 268 -7.34 14.71 1.42
C VAL A 268 -8.31 15.12 0.32
N ARG A 269 -9.22 14.22 -0.09
CA ARG A 269 -10.21 14.52 -1.14
C ARG A 269 -11.17 15.62 -0.71
N THR A 270 -11.59 15.63 0.55
CA THR A 270 -12.44 16.68 1.11
C THR A 270 -11.72 18.04 1.06
N ALA A 271 -10.47 18.11 1.52
CA ALA A 271 -9.65 19.33 1.45
C ALA A 271 -9.44 19.82 0.01
N ALA A 272 -9.14 18.92 -0.93
CA ALA A 272 -8.98 19.26 -2.34
C ALA A 272 -10.28 19.79 -2.96
N LYS A 273 -11.41 19.13 -2.69
CA LYS A 273 -12.73 19.55 -3.15
C LYS A 273 -13.10 20.94 -2.65
N GLU A 274 -12.76 21.25 -1.40
CA GLU A 274 -13.06 22.53 -0.75
C GLU A 274 -11.99 23.60 -1.00
N GLY A 275 -11.06 23.37 -1.95
CA GLY A 275 -10.04 24.34 -2.34
C GLY A 275 -8.97 24.62 -1.28
N ARG A 276 -8.89 23.83 -0.21
CA ARG A 276 -7.92 23.98 0.89
C ARG A 276 -6.55 23.45 0.51
N CYS A 277 -5.87 24.18 -0.37
CA CYS A 277 -4.57 23.82 -0.93
C CYS A 277 -3.49 23.61 0.15
N ASP A 278 -3.48 24.43 1.19
CA ASP A 278 -2.50 24.32 2.29
C ASP A 278 -2.69 23.01 3.06
N GLU A 279 -3.94 22.63 3.33
CA GLU A 279 -4.25 21.36 4.00
C GLU A 279 -3.84 20.17 3.11
N VAL A 280 -4.08 20.22 1.80
CA VAL A 280 -3.60 19.17 0.88
C VAL A 280 -2.07 19.05 0.93
N GLY A 281 -1.34 20.16 0.96
CA GLY A 281 0.13 20.17 1.11
C GLY A 281 0.62 19.60 2.45
N GLN A 282 -0.18 19.73 3.51
CA GLN A 282 0.10 19.12 4.82
C GLN A 282 -0.22 17.62 4.85
N LEU A 283 -1.23 17.16 4.12
CA LEU A 283 -1.69 15.76 4.16
C LEU A 283 -0.97 14.85 3.15
N CYS A 284 -0.48 15.41 2.04
CA CYS A 284 0.21 14.68 0.97
C CYS A 284 1.72 14.95 0.96
N THR A 285 2.45 14.11 0.23
CA THR A 285 3.83 14.40 -0.14
C THR A 285 3.86 15.50 -1.20
N GLU A 286 5.02 16.15 -1.36
CA GLU A 286 5.16 17.31 -2.25
C GLU A 286 4.77 16.99 -3.70
N GLY A 287 5.29 15.88 -4.25
CA GLY A 287 5.00 15.47 -5.61
C GLY A 287 3.54 15.06 -5.80
N VAL A 288 2.94 14.37 -4.83
CA VAL A 288 1.52 14.02 -4.86
C VAL A 288 0.64 15.28 -4.87
N ALA A 289 0.91 16.25 -3.98
CA ALA A 289 0.16 17.50 -3.93
C ALA A 289 0.34 18.32 -5.22
N ALA A 290 1.55 18.36 -5.78
CA ALA A 290 1.84 19.03 -7.04
C ALA A 290 1.09 18.38 -8.22
N TRP A 291 1.07 17.05 -8.31
CA TRP A 291 0.33 16.33 -9.34
C TRP A 291 -1.18 16.53 -9.24
N MET A 292 -1.73 16.47 -8.02
CA MET A 292 -3.15 16.75 -7.80
C MET A 292 -3.54 18.15 -8.29
N ARG A 293 -2.69 19.15 -8.06
CA ARG A 293 -2.90 20.52 -8.52
C ARG A 293 -2.78 20.64 -10.04
N ASP A 294 -1.74 20.08 -10.64
CA ASP A 294 -1.49 20.14 -12.09
C ASP A 294 -2.61 19.47 -12.91
N GLN A 295 -3.20 18.39 -12.38
CA GLN A 295 -4.25 17.62 -13.04
C GLN A 295 -5.67 17.94 -12.53
N GLU A 296 -5.81 18.98 -11.69
CA GLU A 296 -7.08 19.40 -11.08
C GLU A 296 -7.88 18.25 -10.44
N LEU A 297 -7.18 17.31 -9.81
CA LEU A 297 -7.80 16.11 -9.24
C LEU A 297 -8.64 16.47 -8.01
N TYR A 298 -9.83 15.85 -7.94
CA TYR A 298 -10.76 15.94 -6.79
C TYR A 298 -11.39 17.32 -6.55
N GLY A 299 -11.21 18.29 -7.46
CA GLY A 299 -11.94 19.57 -7.42
C GLY A 299 -13.43 19.44 -7.73
N GLU A 300 -14.23 20.49 -7.49
CA GLU A 300 -15.68 20.49 -7.75
C GLU A 300 -16.04 20.14 -9.22
N ASP A 301 -15.18 20.54 -10.17
CA ASP A 301 -15.36 20.32 -11.61
C ASP A 301 -14.96 18.90 -12.10
N ALA A 302 -14.40 18.06 -11.22
CA ALA A 302 -14.00 16.67 -11.55
C ALA A 302 -15.19 15.73 -11.85
N SER A 303 -16.42 16.24 -11.82
CA SER A 303 -17.64 15.56 -12.26
C SER A 303 -17.87 15.60 -13.79
N GLY A 304 -16.91 16.13 -14.57
CA GLY A 304 -16.90 15.95 -16.03
C GLY A 304 -17.68 17.00 -16.82
N LYS A 305 -17.64 18.28 -16.42
CA LYS A 305 -18.27 19.39 -17.19
C LYS A 305 -17.33 20.27 -18.02
N LYS A 306 -16.02 19.99 -18.06
CA LYS A 306 -15.08 20.68 -18.96
C LYS A 306 -14.27 19.69 -19.81
N MET A 307 -14.96 19.05 -20.74
CA MET A 307 -14.37 18.59 -22.00
C MET A 307 -15.29 19.04 -23.14
N MET A 308 -15.38 20.36 -23.31
CA MET A 308 -15.91 21.02 -24.51
C MET A 308 -15.43 22.47 -24.45
N GLY A 309 -14.42 22.76 -25.25
CA GLY A 309 -13.73 24.04 -25.36
C GLY A 309 -12.52 23.87 -26.25
#